data_AF-A0A848VIS1-F1
#
_entry.id   AF-A0A848VIS1-F1
#
_cell.length_a   1.000
_cell.length_b   1.000
_cell.length_c   1.000
_cell.angle_alpha   90.00
_cell.angle_beta   90.00
_cell.angle_gamma   90.00
#
_symmetry.space_group_name_H-M   'P 1'
#
loop_
_entity.id
_entity.type
_entity.pdbx_description
1 polymer ?
#
loop_
_entity_poly.entity_id
_entity_poly.type
_entity_poly.pdbx_seq_one_letter_code
_entity_poly.pdbx_strand_id
1 'polypeptide(L)'
;AHLTAQQSLYADWARRLWRFPILLAASLGMSLSNAKAVAEALLGRSSPFIRTPKFNSVDSSGSSAWWRSRYAGVSLKPIVLVEAAMALYLTGGLLVLFWATAWGAIPFQILFTLGFWLVVGFTLRDAGLIRATAAVAARVGEAPKDGPGDSRPRGK
;
A
#
# COMPACT_ATOMS: atom_id res chain seq x y z
N ALA A 1 0.40 -30.95 7.25
CA ALA A 1 1.70 -30.76 7.92
C ALA A 1 1.84 -29.38 8.57
N HIS A 2 1.66 -28.26 7.84
CA HIS A 2 1.82 -26.92 8.44
C HIS A 2 0.74 -26.52 9.44
N LEU A 3 -0.53 -26.86 9.19
CA LEU A 3 -1.64 -26.55 10.12
C LEU A 3 -1.50 -27.28 11.46
N THR A 4 -1.15 -28.57 11.42
CA THR A 4 -0.90 -29.38 12.61
C THR A 4 0.34 -28.91 13.39
N ALA A 5 1.39 -28.45 12.69
CA ALA A 5 2.55 -27.84 13.34
C ALA A 5 2.22 -26.49 13.99
N GLN A 6 1.35 -25.66 13.40
CA GLN A 6 0.94 -24.40 14.03
C GLN A 6 0.05 -24.61 15.25
N GLN A 7 -0.80 -25.64 15.24
CA GLN A 7 -1.62 -26.02 16.38
C GLN A 7 -0.79 -26.50 17.59
N SER A 8 0.32 -27.20 17.35
CA SER A 8 1.18 -27.69 18.44
C SER A 8 2.14 -26.63 19.00
N LEU A 9 2.55 -25.64 18.18
CA LEU A 9 3.48 -24.59 18.59
C LEU A 9 2.81 -23.33 19.15
N TYR A 10 1.56 -23.03 18.81
CA TYR A 10 0.92 -21.77 19.18
C TYR A 10 -0.53 -21.96 19.66
N ALA A 11 -0.82 -21.54 20.90
CA ALA A 11 -2.18 -21.53 21.44
C ALA A 11 -3.14 -20.63 20.64
N ASP A 12 -2.63 -19.56 20.01
CA ASP A 12 -3.40 -18.59 19.19
C ASP A 12 -3.56 -18.98 17.70
N TRP A 13 -3.38 -20.25 17.34
CA TRP A 13 -3.37 -20.70 15.94
C TRP A 13 -4.62 -20.27 15.14
N ALA A 14 -5.81 -20.28 15.77
CA ALA A 14 -7.07 -19.87 15.13
C ALA A 14 -7.09 -18.37 14.78
N ARG A 15 -6.52 -17.51 15.64
CA ARG A 15 -6.44 -16.06 15.40
C ARG A 15 -5.49 -15.73 14.26
N ARG A 16 -4.44 -16.54 14.08
CA ARG A 16 -3.51 -16.43 12.93
C ARG A 16 -4.19 -16.89 11.64
N LEU A 17 -5.01 -17.94 11.72
CA LEU A 17 -5.75 -18.45 10.56
C LEU A 17 -6.68 -17.37 9.96
N TRP A 18 -7.33 -16.58 10.82
CA TRP A 18 -8.16 -15.44 10.41
C TRP A 18 -7.44 -14.30 9.70
N ARG A 19 -6.10 -14.21 9.80
CA ARG A 19 -5.32 -13.18 9.10
C ARG A 19 -5.07 -13.54 7.64
N PHE A 20 -5.14 -14.83 7.27
CA PHE A 20 -4.87 -15.26 5.90
C PHE A 20 -5.83 -14.67 4.87
N PRO A 21 -7.16 -14.67 5.07
CA PRO A 21 -8.08 -14.04 4.12
C PRO A 21 -7.77 -12.55 3.89
N ILE A 22 -7.41 -11.83 4.96
CA ILE A 22 -7.05 -10.40 4.89
C ILE A 22 -5.73 -10.23 4.13
N LEU A 23 -4.73 -11.06 4.44
CA LEU A 23 -3.44 -11.04 3.75
C LEU A 23 -3.61 -11.34 2.25
N LEU A 24 -4.45 -12.33 1.91
CA LEU A 24 -4.77 -12.68 0.53
C LEU A 24 -5.46 -11.51 -0.18
N ALA A 25 -6.49 -10.93 0.41
CA ALA A 25 -7.17 -9.76 -0.14
C ALA A 25 -6.20 -8.60 -0.36
N ALA A 26 -5.37 -8.26 0.63
CA ALA A 26 -4.35 -7.21 0.49
C ALA A 26 -3.35 -7.51 -0.64
N SER A 27 -2.88 -8.75 -0.77
CA SER A 27 -1.96 -9.16 -1.83
C SER A 27 -2.61 -9.04 -3.22
N LEU A 28 -3.89 -9.42 -3.35
CA LEU A 28 -4.67 -9.29 -4.57
C LEU A 28 -4.87 -7.81 -4.94
N GLY A 29 -5.19 -6.95 -3.97
CA GLY A 29 -5.35 -5.51 -4.21
C GLY A 29 -4.06 -4.85 -4.72
N MET A 30 -2.90 -5.25 -4.21
CA MET A 30 -1.60 -4.72 -4.65
C MET A 30 -1.14 -5.25 -6.01
N SER A 31 -1.84 -6.24 -6.58
CA SER A 31 -1.42 -6.91 -7.83
C SER A 31 -1.33 -5.94 -9.01
N LEU A 32 -2.21 -4.94 -9.11
CA LEU A 32 -2.20 -3.99 -10.23
C LEU A 32 -0.98 -3.06 -10.18
N SER A 33 -0.68 -2.52 -8.99
CA SER A 33 0.52 -1.74 -8.74
C SER A 33 1.79 -2.55 -9.02
N ASN A 34 1.80 -3.83 -8.63
CA ASN A 34 2.91 -4.74 -8.93
C ASN A 34 3.05 -5.02 -10.43
N ALA A 35 1.94 -5.28 -11.12
CA ALA A 35 1.92 -5.53 -12.57
C ALA A 35 2.42 -4.31 -13.36
N LYS A 36 2.04 -3.10 -12.94
CA LYS A 36 2.56 -1.86 -13.52
C LYS A 36 4.08 -1.76 -13.39
N ALA A 37 4.63 -2.05 -12.22
CA ALA A 37 6.08 -2.00 -12.00
C ALA A 37 6.83 -3.00 -12.90
N VAL A 38 6.28 -4.20 -13.06
CA VAL A 38 6.83 -5.21 -13.99
C VAL A 38 6.72 -4.75 -15.43
N ALA A 39 5.59 -4.17 -15.85
CA ALA A 39 5.41 -3.64 -17.20
C ALA A 39 6.40 -2.51 -17.50
N GLU A 40 6.61 -1.59 -16.55
CA GLU A 40 7.62 -0.52 -16.66
C GLU A 40 9.03 -1.09 -16.80
N ALA A 41 9.38 -2.12 -16.02
CA ALA A 41 10.66 -2.81 -16.13
C ALA A 41 10.84 -3.49 -17.50
N LEU A 42 9.82 -4.14 -18.03
CA LEU A 42 9.87 -4.76 -19.37
C LEU A 42 10.01 -3.73 -20.49
N LEU A 43 9.40 -2.55 -20.35
CA LEU A 43 9.51 -1.43 -21.28
C LEU A 43 10.83 -0.64 -21.15
N GLY A 44 11.78 -1.10 -20.33
CA GLY A 44 13.06 -0.43 -20.09
C GLY A 44 12.94 0.89 -19.33
N ARG A 45 11.76 1.20 -18.77
CA ARG A 45 11.55 2.36 -17.91
C ARG A 45 12.12 2.03 -16.53
N SER A 46 13.32 2.52 -16.25
CA SER A 46 13.94 2.39 -14.93
C SER A 46 13.15 3.21 -13.91
N SER A 47 12.15 2.61 -13.25
CA SER A 47 11.65 3.15 -11.99
C SER A 47 12.78 3.05 -10.98
N PRO A 48 13.32 4.15 -10.43
CA PRO A 48 14.39 4.08 -9.47
C PRO A 48 13.88 3.31 -8.26
N PHE A 49 14.42 2.12 -8.02
CA PHE A 49 14.26 1.42 -6.75
C PHE A 49 15.08 2.19 -5.72
N ILE A 50 14.52 3.32 -5.25
CA ILE A 50 15.12 4.12 -4.20
C ILE A 50 15.26 3.18 -3.01
N ARG A 51 16.51 2.94 -2.59
CA ARG A 51 16.82 2.16 -1.39
C ARG A 51 15.94 2.68 -0.26
N THR A 52 15.12 1.81 0.32
CA THR A 52 14.22 2.15 1.42
C THR A 52 15.00 2.93 2.49
N PRO A 53 14.60 4.18 2.83
CA PRO A 53 15.34 4.98 3.78
C PRO A 53 15.35 4.26 5.13
N LYS A 54 16.53 4.13 5.76
CA LYS A 54 16.61 3.63 7.14
C LYS A 54 16.09 4.72 8.08
N PHE A 55 14.80 4.68 8.40
CA PHE A 55 14.24 5.52 9.45
C PHE A 55 14.63 4.92 10.80
N ASN A 56 15.83 5.26 11.29
CA ASN A 56 16.20 4.96 12.66
C ASN A 56 15.35 5.85 13.57
N SER A 57 14.51 5.24 14.40
CA SER A 57 13.72 5.96 15.40
C SER A 57 14.64 6.38 16.55
N VAL A 58 14.28 7.47 17.23
CA VAL A 58 14.87 8.01 18.47
C VAL A 58 16.07 8.96 18.27
N ASP A 59 15.78 10.18 17.83
CA ASP A 59 16.44 11.36 18.38
C ASP A 59 15.38 12.23 19.07
N SER A 60 15.70 12.71 20.26
CA SER A 60 14.86 13.15 21.39
C SER A 60 13.98 14.40 21.18
N SER A 61 13.43 14.62 19.99
CA SER A 61 12.54 15.75 19.70
C SER A 61 11.41 15.34 18.74
N GLY A 62 10.44 14.58 19.24
CA GLY A 62 9.01 14.56 18.88
C GLY A 62 8.48 14.78 17.44
N SER A 63 9.28 14.76 16.37
CA SER A 63 8.84 15.33 15.07
C SER A 63 9.41 14.66 13.81
N SER A 64 9.74 13.36 13.82
CA SER A 64 10.11 12.64 12.58
C SER A 64 9.00 11.72 12.10
N ALA A 65 7.84 12.30 11.87
CA ALA A 65 6.75 11.72 11.12
C ALA A 65 7.17 11.32 9.69
N TRP A 66 7.18 10.04 9.33
CA TRP A 66 7.55 9.55 7.98
C TRP A 66 6.72 10.21 6.86
N TRP A 67 5.48 10.61 7.17
CA TRP A 67 4.55 11.32 6.30
C TRP A 67 4.94 12.79 6.00
N ARG A 68 5.97 13.33 6.65
CA ARG A 68 6.52 14.68 6.38
C ARG A 68 7.75 14.66 5.47
N SER A 69 8.30 13.50 5.11
CA SER A 69 9.48 13.45 4.23
C SER A 69 9.10 13.66 2.76
N ARG A 70 10.03 14.19 1.95
CA ARG A 70 9.88 14.35 0.49
C ARG A 70 9.55 13.03 -0.24
N TYR A 71 9.83 11.88 0.39
CA TYR A 71 9.48 10.53 -0.11
C TYR A 71 8.00 10.18 0.05
N ALA A 72 7.28 10.89 0.91
CA ALA A 72 5.83 10.77 1.05
C ALA A 72 5.07 11.56 -0.03
N GLY A 73 5.73 12.04 -1.09
CA GLY A 73 5.07 12.66 -2.24
C GLY A 73 4.25 11.63 -3.03
N VAL A 74 3.11 11.21 -2.50
CA VAL A 74 2.09 10.48 -3.24
C VAL A 74 1.38 11.50 -4.11
N SER A 75 2.02 11.90 -5.21
CA SER A 75 1.25 12.42 -6.33
C SER A 75 0.23 11.33 -6.67
N LEU A 76 -1.05 11.68 -6.73
CA LEU A 76 -2.12 10.77 -7.14
C LEU A 76 -1.81 10.31 -8.56
N LYS A 77 -1.08 9.20 -8.66
CA LYS A 77 -0.65 8.63 -9.94
C LYS A 77 -1.93 8.18 -10.66
N PRO A 78 -1.97 8.26 -12.01
CA PRO A 78 -3.10 7.76 -12.80
C PRO A 78 -3.52 6.32 -12.45
N ILE A 79 -2.59 5.52 -11.92
CA ILE A 79 -2.84 4.15 -11.44
C ILE A 79 -3.93 4.07 -10.37
N VAL A 80 -4.06 5.07 -9.49
CA VAL A 80 -5.07 5.07 -8.41
C VAL A 80 -6.48 5.12 -8.99
N LEU A 81 -6.66 5.81 -10.12
CA LEU A 81 -7.95 5.83 -10.82
C LEU A 81 -8.27 4.46 -11.40
N VAL A 82 -7.27 3.74 -11.93
CA VAL A 82 -7.45 2.38 -12.44
C VAL A 82 -7.75 1.41 -11.29
N GLU A 83 -7.08 1.53 -10.15
CA GLU A 83 -7.37 0.74 -8.94
C GLU A 83 -8.80 0.97 -8.45
N ALA A 84 -9.26 2.22 -8.42
CA ALA A 84 -10.63 2.58 -8.04
C ALA A 84 -11.67 2.06 -9.06
N ALA A 85 -11.40 2.21 -10.36
CA ALA A 85 -12.27 1.68 -11.41
C ALA A 85 -12.38 0.14 -11.31
N MET A 86 -11.28 -0.54 -10.98
CA MET A 86 -11.27 -1.98 -10.80
C MET A 86 -12.04 -2.42 -9.54
N ALA A 87 -11.93 -1.67 -8.44
CA ALA A 87 -12.74 -1.90 -7.24
C ALA A 87 -14.25 -1.80 -7.55
N LEU A 88 -14.66 -0.80 -8.32
CA LEU A 88 -16.05 -0.63 -8.76
C LEU A 88 -16.50 -1.75 -9.70
N TYR A 89 -15.66 -2.13 -10.68
CA TYR A 89 -15.94 -3.23 -11.59
C TYR A 89 -16.16 -4.56 -10.85
N LEU A 90 -15.28 -4.89 -9.91
CA LEU A 90 -15.38 -6.10 -9.10
C LEU A 90 -16.61 -6.10 -8.19
N THR A 91 -16.97 -4.93 -7.65
CA THR A 91 -18.22 -4.74 -6.89
C THR A 91 -19.44 -5.00 -7.76
N GLY A 92 -19.45 -4.49 -9.01
CA GLY A 92 -20.50 -4.81 -9.99
C GLY A 92 -20.56 -6.31 -10.29
N GLY A 93 -19.42 -6.95 -10.49
CA GLY A 93 -19.33 -8.41 -10.67
C GLY A 93 -19.87 -9.19 -9.47
N LEU A 94 -19.61 -8.73 -8.23
CA LEU A 94 -20.17 -9.32 -7.02
C LEU A 94 -21.70 -9.27 -7.00
N LEU A 95 -22.28 -8.13 -7.40
CA LEU A 95 -23.73 -8.01 -7.54
C LEU A 95 -24.26 -8.99 -8.59
N VAL A 96 -23.65 -9.07 -9.77
CA VAL A 96 -24.04 -10.02 -10.83
C VAL A 96 -23.97 -11.47 -10.34
N LEU A 97 -22.91 -11.85 -9.62
CA LEU A 97 -22.77 -13.19 -9.04
C LEU A 97 -23.86 -13.50 -8.02
N PHE A 98 -24.25 -12.49 -7.23
CA PHE A 98 -25.35 -12.61 -6.28
C PHE A 98 -26.68 -12.88 -7.00
N TRP A 99 -26.99 -12.12 -8.06
CA TRP A 99 -28.18 -12.34 -8.89
C TRP A 99 -28.17 -13.70 -9.61
N ALA A 100 -27.00 -14.14 -10.07
CA ALA A 100 -26.83 -15.45 -10.71
C ALA A 100 -26.86 -16.63 -9.72
N THR A 101 -27.03 -16.38 -8.41
CA THR A 101 -27.03 -17.39 -7.34
C THR A 101 -25.78 -18.28 -7.34
N ALA A 102 -24.65 -17.74 -7.81
CA ALA A 102 -23.39 -18.46 -7.93
C ALA A 102 -22.64 -18.50 -6.59
N TRP A 103 -23.25 -19.12 -5.57
CA TRP A 103 -22.77 -19.11 -4.17
C TRP A 103 -21.32 -19.55 -3.99
N GLY A 104 -20.84 -20.48 -4.84
CA GLY A 104 -19.45 -20.95 -4.79
C GLY A 104 -18.41 -19.89 -5.19
N ALA A 105 -18.77 -18.95 -6.07
CA ALA A 105 -17.85 -17.92 -6.56
C ALA A 105 -17.87 -16.64 -5.71
N ILE A 106 -18.96 -16.38 -4.99
CA ILE A 106 -19.14 -15.22 -4.10
C ILE A 106 -17.98 -15.04 -3.10
N PRO A 107 -17.52 -16.05 -2.33
CA PRO A 107 -16.46 -15.83 -1.35
C PRO A 107 -15.14 -15.38 -1.99
N PHE A 108 -14.80 -15.90 -3.18
CA PHE A 108 -13.62 -15.46 -3.93
C PHE A 108 -13.80 -14.03 -4.44
N GLN A 109 -14.97 -13.73 -5.00
CA GLN A 109 -15.28 -12.40 -5.50
C GLN A 109 -15.25 -11.32 -4.39
N ILE A 110 -15.69 -11.68 -3.18
CA ILE A 110 -15.58 -10.80 -1.99
C ILE A 110 -14.11 -10.52 -1.67
N LEU A 111 -13.23 -11.52 -1.70
CA LEU A 111 -11.79 -11.32 -1.43
C LEU A 111 -11.16 -10.34 -2.42
N PHE A 112 -11.48 -10.46 -3.71
CA PHE A 112 -11.01 -9.52 -4.74
C PHE A 112 -11.56 -8.11 -4.50
N THR A 113 -12.85 -7.99 -4.24
CA THR A 113 -13.51 -6.71 -4.00
C THR A 113 -12.92 -6.01 -2.78
N LEU A 114 -12.81 -6.70 -1.64
CA LEU A 114 -12.21 -6.18 -0.42
C LEU A 114 -10.74 -5.81 -0.62
N GLY A 115 -9.98 -6.60 -1.37
CA GLY A 115 -8.58 -6.34 -1.66
C GLY A 115 -8.35 -5.00 -2.37
N PHE A 116 -9.09 -4.76 -3.46
CA PHE A 116 -8.99 -3.51 -4.22
C PHE A 116 -9.53 -2.31 -3.42
N TRP A 117 -10.64 -2.46 -2.69
CA TRP A 117 -11.15 -1.40 -1.82
C TRP A 117 -10.17 -1.02 -0.70
N LEU A 118 -9.46 -2.01 -0.13
CA LEU A 118 -8.45 -1.78 0.89
C LEU A 118 -7.29 -0.93 0.34
N VAL A 119 -6.79 -1.24 -0.86
CA VAL A 119 -5.70 -0.47 -1.48
C VAL A 119 -6.14 0.96 -1.83
N VAL A 120 -7.33 1.13 -2.40
CA VAL A 120 -7.89 2.46 -2.69
C VAL A 120 -8.07 3.26 -1.40
N GLY A 121 -8.62 2.63 -0.35
CA GLY A 121 -8.83 3.26 0.95
C GLY A 121 -7.54 3.73 1.61
N PHE A 122 -6.50 2.88 1.63
CA PHE A 122 -5.18 3.26 2.15
C PHE A 122 -4.56 4.40 1.34
N THR A 123 -4.62 4.32 0.01
CA THR A 123 -4.06 5.35 -0.87
C THR A 123 -4.74 6.71 -0.68
N LEU A 124 -6.07 6.73 -0.55
CA LEU A 124 -6.83 7.96 -0.29
C LEU A 124 -6.53 8.53 1.10
N ARG A 125 -6.43 7.68 2.13
CA ARG A 125 -6.06 8.10 3.49
C ARG A 125 -4.67 8.74 3.50
N ASP A 126 -3.69 8.09 2.89
CA ASP A 126 -2.32 8.58 2.85
C ASP A 126 -2.24 9.89 2.07
N ALA A 127 -2.89 9.97 0.92
CA ALA A 127 -3.00 11.22 0.15
C ALA A 127 -3.65 12.35 0.96
N GLY A 128 -4.69 12.05 1.75
CA GLY A 128 -5.32 13.01 2.66
C GLY A 128 -4.38 13.52 3.75
N LEU A 129 -3.62 12.61 4.38
CA LEU A 129 -2.64 12.95 5.41
C LEU A 129 -1.52 13.84 4.86
N ILE A 130 -1.00 13.51 3.66
CA ILE A 130 0.05 14.27 2.99
C ILE A 130 -0.44 15.67 2.58
N ARG A 131 -1.68 15.79 2.09
CA ARG A 131 -2.27 17.10 1.76
C ARG A 131 -2.49 17.96 2.99
N ALA A 132 -2.96 17.36 4.08
CA ALA A 132 -3.16 18.06 5.35
C ALA A 132 -1.82 18.56 5.92
N THR A 133 -0.77 17.74 5.88
CA THR A 133 0.55 18.14 6.37
C THR A 133 1.22 19.18 5.49
N ALA A 134 1.08 19.08 4.15
CA ALA A 134 1.56 20.09 3.21
C ALA A 134 0.85 21.44 3.43
N ALA A 135 -0.47 21.43 3.67
CA ALA A 135 -1.22 22.64 4.00
C ALA A 135 -0.78 23.27 5.33
N VAL A 136 -0.43 22.45 6.34
CA VAL A 136 0.13 22.93 7.61
C VAL A 136 1.54 23.51 7.41
N ALA A 137 2.42 22.84 6.67
CA ALA A 137 3.77 23.33 6.39
C ALA A 137 3.75 24.67 5.63
N ALA A 138 2.86 24.83 4.64
CA ALA A 138 2.65 26.08 3.92
C ALA A 138 2.19 27.23 4.83
N ARG A 139 1.40 26.93 5.88
CA ARG A 139 0.96 27.93 6.87
C ARG A 139 2.06 28.32 7.86
N VAL A 140 2.97 27.40 8.16
CA VAL A 140 4.07 27.61 9.12
C VAL A 140 5.29 28.27 8.46
N GLY A 141 5.31 28.38 7.12
CA GLY A 141 6.44 28.97 6.39
C GLY A 141 7.72 28.13 6.48
N GLU A 142 7.61 26.86 6.87
CA GLU A 142 8.75 25.97 7.03
C GLU A 142 9.10 25.39 5.65
N ALA A 143 10.25 25.78 5.10
CA ALA A 143 10.76 25.19 3.86
C ALA A 143 10.95 23.67 4.04
N PRO A 144 10.71 22.84 3.01
CA PRO A 144 10.95 21.40 3.10
C PRO A 144 12.39 21.18 3.52
N LYS A 145 12.63 20.58 4.69
CA LYS A 145 13.98 20.24 5.13
C LYS A 145 14.56 19.25 4.11
N ASP A 146 15.50 19.73 3.30
CA ASP A 146 16.31 18.89 2.44
C ASP A 146 16.98 17.83 3.33
N GLY A 147 16.74 16.56 3.02
CA GLY A 147 17.51 15.47 3.62
C GLY A 147 19.00 15.69 3.30
N PRO A 148 19.92 15.32 4.19
CA PRO A 148 21.32 15.68 4.05
C PRO A 148 21.83 15.19 2.69
N GLY A 149 22.28 16.15 1.87
CA GLY A 149 23.09 15.86 0.71
C GLY A 149 24.35 15.16 1.20
N ASP A 150 24.43 13.86 0.97
CA ASP A 150 25.70 13.13 1.09
C ASP A 150 26.55 13.46 -0.14
N SER A 151 27.01 14.71 -0.20
CA SER A 151 28.15 15.12 -1.01
C SER A 151 29.41 14.91 -0.19
N ARG A 152 29.69 13.66 0.21
CA ARG A 152 31.07 13.29 0.54
C ARG A 152 31.83 13.16 -0.77
N PRO A 153 32.98 13.83 -0.94
CA PRO A 153 33.81 13.62 -2.11
C PRO A 153 34.21 12.15 -2.14
N ARG A 154 33.95 11.49 -3.27
CA ARG A 154 34.52 10.18 -3.58
C ARG A 154 36.05 10.35 -3.56
N GLY A 155 36.66 9.96 -2.46
CA GLY A 155 38.10 9.71 -2.37
C GLY A 155 38.47 8.64 -3.39
N LYS A 156 39.58 8.89 -4.07
CA LYS A 156 40.12 8.08 -5.17
C LYS A 156 40.37 6.65 -4.78
#